data_AF-A0A8B6DXF6-F1
#
_entry.id   AF-A0A8B6DXF6-F1
#
_cell.length_a   1.000
_cell.length_b   1.000
_cell.length_c   1.000
_cell.angle_alpha   90.00
_cell.angle_beta   90.00
_cell.angle_gamma   90.00
#
_symmetry.space_group_name_H-M   'P 1'
#
loop_
_entity.id
_entity.type
_entity.pdbx_description
1 polymer ?
#
loop_
_entity_poly.entity_id
_entity_poly.type
_entity_poly.pdbx_seq_one_letter_code
_entity_poly.pdbx_strand_id
1 'polypeptide(L)' 'MAACGKGNLSIVRFLIKNGADINSRDKDGYTAINWAHVGGDNRILYLLIDRM' A
#
# COMPACT_ATOMS: atom_id res chain seq x y z
N MET A 1 0.58 3.18 4.99
CA MET A 1 1.45 1.98 5.07
C MET A 1 0.91 0.88 5.96
N ALA A 2 0.47 1.16 7.20
CA ALA A 2 -0.12 0.15 8.08
C ALA A 2 -1.27 -0.66 7.44
N ALA A 3 -2.09 -0.04 6.58
CA ALA A 3 -3.15 -0.74 5.83
C ALA A 3 -2.61 -1.81 4.85
N CYS A 4 -1.45 -1.56 4.23
CA CYS A 4 -0.79 -2.49 3.30
C CYS A 4 -0.19 -3.69 4.06
N GLY A 5 0.51 -3.43 5.17
CA GLY A 5 1.08 -4.48 6.02
C GLY A 5 0.05 -5.37 6.69
N LYS A 6 -1.17 -4.85 6.94
CA LYS A 6 -2.29 -5.63 7.50
C LYS A 6 -3.11 -6.38 6.45
N GLY A 7 -2.77 -6.32 5.16
CA GLY A 7 -3.57 -6.98 4.11
C GLY A 7 -4.94 -6.34 3.86
N ASN A 8 -5.16 -5.10 4.31
CA ASN A 8 -6.51 -4.51 4.34
C ASN A 8 -6.86 -3.78 3.03
N LEU A 9 -7.12 -4.57 1.99
CA LEU A 9 -7.34 -4.13 0.61
C LEU A 9 -8.42 -3.04 0.45
N SER A 10 -9.51 -3.10 1.23
CA SER A 10 -10.59 -2.11 1.20
C SER A 10 -10.12 -0.72 1.63
N ILE A 11 -9.29 -0.67 2.68
CA ILE A 11 -8.72 0.59 3.18
C ILE A 11 -7.71 1.14 2.18
N VAL A 12 -6.87 0.28 1.59
CA VAL A 12 -5.89 0.70 0.57
C VAL A 12 -6.61 1.32 -0.63
N ARG A 13 -7.67 0.68 -1.14
CA ARG A 13 -8.49 1.25 -2.23
C ARG A 13 -9.11 2.59 -1.88
N PHE A 14 -9.64 2.72 -0.66
CA PHE A 14 -10.22 3.97 -0.20
C PHE A 14 -9.17 5.08 -0.16
N LEU A 15 -7.99 4.82 0.39
CA LEU A 15 -6.90 5.79 0.47
C LEU A 15 -6.43 6.23 -0.94
N ILE A 16 -6.19 5.29 -1.84
CA ILE A 16 -5.80 5.60 -3.23
C ILE A 16 -6.89 6.43 -3.92
N LYS A 17 -8.17 6.08 -3.73
CA LYS A 17 -9.29 6.85 -4.31
C LYS A 17 -9.35 8.29 -3.78
N ASN A 18 -8.89 8.53 -2.55
CA ASN A 18 -8.79 9.86 -1.97
C ASN A 18 -7.48 10.59 -2.33
N GLY A 19 -6.71 10.08 -3.29
CA GLY A 19 -5.46 10.71 -3.74
C GLY A 19 -4.29 10.51 -2.78
N ALA A 20 -4.32 9.47 -1.95
CA ALA A 20 -3.16 9.14 -1.12
C ALA A 20 -1.95 8.83 -2.01
N ASP A 21 -0.84 9.48 -1.70
CA ASP A 21 0.42 9.25 -2.38
C ASP A 21 0.98 7.88 -1.98
N ILE A 22 1.01 6.97 -2.96
CA ILE A 22 1.50 5.60 -2.80
C ILE A 22 3.03 5.51 -2.81
N ASN A 23 3.72 6.55 -3.31
CA ASN A 23 5.17 6.65 -3.40
C ASN A 23 5.79 7.35 -2.19
N SER A 24 4.97 7.95 -1.33
CA SER A 24 5.38 8.47 -0.03
C SER A 24 6.15 7.40 0.74
N ARG A 25 7.23 7.83 1.42
CA ARG A 25 8.06 6.98 2.28
C ARG A 25 7.73 7.27 3.74
N ASP A 26 7.68 6.24 4.59
CA ASP A 26 7.54 6.43 6.03
C ASP A 26 8.87 6.85 6.68
N LYS A 27 8.86 6.93 8.00
CA LYS A 27 10.01 7.30 8.83
C LYS A 27 11.20 6.34 8.69
N ASP A 28 10.93 5.09 8.30
CA ASP A 28 11.93 4.05 8.08
C ASP A 28 12.37 3.98 6.60
N GLY A 29 11.82 4.87 5.75
CA GLY A 29 12.13 4.93 4.33
C GLY A 29 11.40 3.88 3.48
N TYR A 30 10.42 3.17 4.05
CA TYR A 30 9.63 2.17 3.33
C TYR A 30 8.46 2.80 2.59
N THR A 31 8.08 2.22 1.45
CA THR A 31 6.90 2.63 0.68
C THR A 31 5.68 1.76 0.99
N ALA A 32 4.51 2.14 0.48
CA ALA A 32 3.31 1.30 0.57
C ALA A 32 3.54 -0.13 0.01
N ILE A 33 4.38 -0.26 -1.01
CA ILE A 33 4.72 -1.55 -1.63
C ILE A 33 5.60 -2.43 -0.73
N ASN A 34 6.56 -1.84 -0.01
CA ASN A 34 7.40 -2.58 0.93
C ASN A 34 6.53 -3.21 2.02
N TRP A 35 5.57 -2.45 2.54
CA TRP A 35 4.62 -2.94 3.54
C TRP A 35 3.65 -3.99 2.97
N ALA A 36 3.23 -3.86 1.71
CA ALA A 36 2.39 -4.87 1.07
C ALA A 36 3.09 -6.24 0.96
N HIS A 37 4.41 -6.25 0.72
CA HIS A 37 5.23 -7.47 0.72
C HIS A 37 5.22 -8.17 2.10
N VAL A 38 5.32 -7.39 3.19
CA VAL A 38 5.31 -7.93 4.56
C VAL A 38 3.96 -8.56 4.91
N GLY A 39 2.86 -8.00 4.39
CA GLY A 39 1.51 -8.51 4.65
C GLY A 39 1.16 -9.81 3.91
N GLY A 40 1.97 -10.25 2.94
CA GLY A 40 1.73 -11.45 2.14
C GLY A 40 0.52 -11.40 1.19
N ASP A 41 -0.24 -10.30 1.19
CA ASP A 41 -1.43 -10.16 0.35
C ASP A 41 -1.07 -9.51 -1.00
N ASN A 42 -0.74 -10.38 -1.96
CA ASN A 42 -0.36 -10.00 -3.33
C ASN A 42 -1.39 -9.11 -4.03
N ARG A 43 -2.67 -9.11 -3.59
CA ARG A 43 -3.71 -8.25 -4.17
C ARG A 43 -3.42 -6.77 -3.95
N ILE A 44 -2.86 -6.40 -2.80
CA ILE A 44 -2.46 -5.02 -2.52
C ILE A 44 -1.25 -4.64 -3.35
N LEU A 45 -0.32 -5.59 -3.53
CA LEU A 45 0.86 -5.39 -4.38
C LEU A 45 0.43 -5.06 -5.81
N TYR A 46 -0.43 -5.88 -6.42
CA TYR A 46 -0.95 -5.63 -7.77
C TYR A 46 -1.72 -4.31 -7.86
N LEU A 47 -2.51 -3.97 -6.84
CA LEU A 47 -3.27 -2.72 -6.82
C LEU A 47 -2.37 -1.47 -6.77
N LEU A 48 -1.23 -1.57 -6.08
CA LEU A 48 -0.24 -0.50 -6.01
C LEU A 48 0.60 -0.41 -7.30
N ILE A 49 0.98 -1.56 -7.90
CA ILE A 49 1.71 -1.61 -9.18
C ILE A 49 0.85 -1.06 -10.32
N ASP A 50 -0.44 -1.40 -10.38
CA ASP A 50 -1.39 -0.89 -11.39
C ASP A 50 -1.57 0.64 -11.32
N ARG A 51 -1.23 1.25 -10.18
CA ARG A 51 -1.44 2.67 -9.89
C ARG A 51 -0.15 3.49 -9.77
N MET A 52 1.02 2.86 -9.90
CA MET A 52 2.34 3.51 -9.88
C MET A 52 2.66 4.27 -11.15
#